data_AF-A0A519HC03-F1
#
_entry.id   AF-A0A519HC03-F1
#
_cell.length_a   1.000
_cell.length_b   1.000
_cell.length_c   1.000
_cell.angle_alpha   90.00
_cell.angle_beta   90.00
_cell.angle_gamma   90.00
#
_symmetry.space_group_name_H-M   'P 1'
#
loop_
_entity.id
_entity.type
_entity.pdbx_description
1 polymer ?
#
loop_
_entity_poly.entity_id
_entity_poly.type
_entity_poly.pdbx_seq_one_letter_code
_entity_poly.pdbx_strand_id
1 'polypeptide(L)'
;MGPRTGRNRGRQCRPVGLTADGRSLIAHWHGQTHAIAAPFEINRLRQRSNADFRALLAVHEAGHGLVHALLFGRAPSEIKIHVASFEGGYNAYTSRKVWSRRNLLDSICTSLAGRAAELLVFGPELSSSGAESDLRKATETAARMLRHLGHGSRVGRSDVSRDSDDNLCTDVEATNAPIEALLRTEHDRATRLMEEHRDALLALVDELINHGQVTPARFATVVGLPLGIPEDALDPYADRLASFREAGVETRRRMRA
;
A
#
# COMPACT_ATOMS: atom_id res chain seq x y z
N MET A 1 68.92 -35.25 -36.67
CA MET A 1 68.01 -34.24 -36.08
C MET A 1 66.58 -34.74 -36.23
N GLY A 2 66.07 -35.43 -35.20
CA GLY A 2 64.67 -35.89 -35.16
C GLY A 2 63.82 -34.88 -34.37
N PRO A 3 62.61 -34.53 -34.83
CA PRO A 3 61.80 -33.52 -34.16
C PRO A 3 61.25 -34.06 -32.83
N ARG A 4 61.47 -33.29 -31.76
CA ARG A 4 60.84 -33.50 -30.46
C ARG A 4 59.34 -33.25 -30.58
N THR A 5 58.54 -34.31 -30.56
CA THR A 5 57.09 -34.22 -30.38
C THR A 5 56.79 -33.97 -28.90
N GLY A 6 56.89 -32.70 -28.50
CA GLY A 6 56.34 -32.24 -27.24
C GLY A 6 54.84 -32.49 -27.24
N ARG A 7 54.37 -33.47 -26.46
CA ARG A 7 52.95 -33.63 -26.14
C ARG A 7 52.46 -32.34 -25.51
N ASN A 8 51.79 -31.52 -26.29
CA ASN A 8 50.99 -30.41 -25.80
C ASN A 8 49.84 -31.06 -25.02
N ARG A 9 50.02 -31.26 -23.71
CA ARG A 9 48.93 -31.60 -22.79
C ARG A 9 48.04 -30.35 -22.73
N GLY A 10 47.18 -30.22 -23.73
CA GLY A 10 46.15 -29.20 -23.76
C GLY A 10 45.41 -29.27 -22.44
N ARG A 11 45.52 -28.19 -21.65
CA ARG A 11 44.65 -27.94 -20.50
C ARG A 11 43.24 -27.85 -21.06
N GLN A 12 42.57 -29.00 -21.15
CA GLN A 12 41.14 -29.06 -21.47
C GLN A 12 40.40 -28.52 -20.24
N CYS A 13 40.26 -27.21 -20.16
CA CYS A 13 39.16 -26.64 -19.40
C CYS A 13 37.88 -27.13 -20.08
N ARG A 14 37.20 -28.09 -19.46
CA ARG A 14 35.82 -28.42 -19.86
C ARG A 14 34.94 -27.20 -19.55
N PRO A 15 33.94 -26.89 -20.39
CA PRO A 15 33.04 -25.77 -20.13
C PRO A 15 32.39 -25.92 -18.76
N VAL A 16 32.31 -24.80 -18.03
CA VAL A 16 31.59 -24.72 -16.75
C VAL A 16 30.11 -24.95 -17.06
N GLY A 17 29.51 -25.94 -16.40
CA GLY A 17 28.10 -26.31 -16.53
C GLY A 17 27.28 -25.91 -15.32
N LEU A 18 25.98 -26.24 -15.35
CA LEU A 18 25.07 -26.12 -14.22
C LEU A 18 24.67 -27.51 -13.73
N THR A 19 24.39 -27.65 -12.44
CA THR A 19 23.70 -28.83 -11.90
C THR A 19 22.30 -28.96 -12.48
N ALA A 20 21.76 -30.18 -12.50
CA ALA A 20 20.42 -30.46 -13.03
C ALA A 20 19.30 -29.70 -12.29
N ASP A 21 19.53 -29.31 -11.03
CA ASP A 21 18.63 -28.47 -10.24
C ASP A 21 18.85 -26.95 -10.47
N GLY A 22 19.83 -26.57 -11.29
CA GLY A 22 20.18 -25.19 -11.62
C GLY A 22 20.76 -24.38 -10.45
N ARG A 23 21.12 -24.99 -9.32
CA ARG A 23 21.54 -24.27 -8.09
C ARG A 23 23.04 -24.12 -7.91
N SER A 24 23.85 -24.82 -8.71
CA SER A 24 25.31 -24.80 -8.57
C SER A 24 26.00 -24.79 -9.93
N LEU A 25 27.12 -24.07 -10.01
CA LEU A 25 28.04 -24.15 -11.14
C LEU A 25 28.95 -25.37 -10.95
N ILE A 26 29.10 -26.17 -11.99
CA ILE A 26 29.97 -27.35 -12.01
C ILE A 26 31.15 -27.07 -12.93
N ALA A 27 32.37 -27.26 -12.41
CA ALA A 27 33.59 -27.24 -13.20
C ALA A 27 34.36 -28.54 -13.00
N HIS A 28 34.96 -29.04 -14.09
CA HIS A 28 35.87 -30.17 -14.03
C HIS A 28 37.31 -29.68 -14.20
N TRP A 29 38.14 -29.91 -13.18
CA TRP A 29 39.52 -29.48 -13.16
C TRP A 29 40.41 -30.62 -12.64
N HIS A 30 41.44 -30.99 -13.40
CA HIS A 30 42.40 -32.05 -13.04
C HIS A 30 41.77 -33.40 -12.62
N GLY A 31 40.67 -33.80 -13.27
CA GLY A 31 39.98 -35.05 -12.95
C GLY A 31 39.12 -35.00 -11.69
N GLN A 32 39.02 -33.83 -11.05
CA GLN A 32 38.11 -33.57 -9.95
C GLN A 32 36.94 -32.70 -10.41
N THR A 33 35.77 -32.97 -9.87
CA THR A 33 34.55 -32.18 -10.10
C THR A 33 34.38 -31.24 -8.91
N HIS A 34 34.37 -29.94 -9.19
CA HIS A 34 34.07 -28.91 -8.20
C HIS A 34 32.68 -28.35 -8.48
N ALA A 35 31.82 -28.36 -7.45
CA ALA A 35 30.52 -27.72 -7.49
C ALA A 35 30.53 -26.52 -6.53
N ILE A 36 30.17 -25.34 -7.05
CA ILE A 36 30.04 -24.12 -6.26
C ILE A 36 28.57 -23.74 -6.28
N ALA A 37 27.96 -23.64 -5.09
CA ALA A 37 26.61 -23.14 -4.95
C ALA A 37 26.52 -21.74 -5.57
N ALA A 38 25.68 -21.61 -6.59
CA ALA A 38 25.38 -20.36 -7.26
C ALA A 38 23.87 -20.13 -7.09
N PRO A 39 23.45 -19.60 -5.93
CA PRO A 39 22.05 -19.26 -5.74
C PRO A 39 21.67 -18.16 -6.74
N PHE A 40 21.08 -18.56 -7.87
CA PHE A 40 20.49 -17.62 -8.82
C PHE A 40 19.19 -17.08 -8.22
N GLU A 41 19.30 -16.08 -7.35
CA GLU A 41 18.14 -15.26 -6.99
C GLU A 41 17.77 -14.39 -8.20
N ILE A 42 16.99 -14.95 -9.12
CA ILE A 42 16.46 -14.25 -10.31
C ILE A 42 15.77 -12.94 -9.90
N ASN A 43 15.15 -12.92 -8.71
CA ASN A 43 14.54 -11.72 -8.13
C ASN A 43 15.54 -10.60 -7.83
N ARG A 44 16.78 -10.90 -7.39
CA ARG A 44 17.84 -9.89 -7.21
C ARG A 44 18.42 -9.40 -8.53
N LEU A 45 18.44 -10.24 -9.57
CA LEU A 45 18.93 -9.85 -10.90
C LEU A 45 17.95 -8.95 -11.65
N ARG A 46 16.63 -9.09 -11.44
CA ARG A 46 15.60 -8.17 -11.98
C ARG A 46 15.48 -6.85 -11.21
N GLN A 47 16.08 -6.74 -10.02
CA GLN A 47 16.02 -5.55 -9.15
C GLN A 47 16.98 -4.42 -9.55
N ARG A 48 17.84 -4.61 -10.56
CA ARG A 48 18.62 -3.53 -11.18
C ARG A 48 17.93 -3.21 -12.50
N SER A 49 17.38 -2.01 -12.74
CA SER A 49 18.24 -0.86 -13.06
C SER A 49 17.54 0.51 -13.11
N ASN A 50 16.26 0.65 -12.79
CA ASN A 50 15.59 1.95 -12.89
C ASN A 50 15.41 2.62 -11.52
N ALA A 51 16.36 3.49 -11.16
CA ALA A 51 16.34 4.27 -9.92
C ALA A 51 15.10 5.17 -9.83
N ASP A 52 14.68 5.75 -10.96
CA ASP A 52 13.51 6.63 -11.03
C ASP A 52 12.22 5.84 -10.77
N PHE A 53 12.09 4.65 -11.38
CA PHE A 53 10.92 3.80 -11.13
C PHE A 53 10.87 3.30 -9.68
N ARG A 54 12.04 3.02 -9.09
CA ARG A 54 12.13 2.64 -7.67
C ARG A 54 11.74 3.80 -6.75
N ALA A 55 12.17 5.02 -7.05
CA ALA A 55 11.79 6.22 -6.30
C ALA A 55 10.29 6.50 -6.42
N LEU A 56 9.72 6.38 -7.62
CA LEU A 56 8.28 6.52 -7.86
C LEU A 56 7.48 5.54 -6.98
N LEU A 57 7.79 4.25 -7.05
CA LEU A 57 7.10 3.24 -6.25
C LEU A 57 7.30 3.46 -4.75
N ALA A 58 8.51 3.82 -4.31
CA ALA A 58 8.78 4.05 -2.90
C ALA A 58 7.95 5.22 -2.34
N VAL A 59 7.86 6.33 -3.07
CA VAL A 59 7.04 7.49 -2.69
C VAL A 59 5.55 7.12 -2.66
N HIS A 60 5.07 6.42 -3.69
CA HIS A 60 3.67 6.02 -3.81
C HIS A 60 3.24 5.11 -2.64
N GLU A 61 3.99 4.04 -2.38
CA GLU A 61 3.68 3.08 -1.32
C GLU A 61 3.88 3.67 0.08
N ALA A 62 4.90 4.51 0.28
CA ALA A 62 5.10 5.20 1.55
C ALA A 62 3.94 6.16 1.88
N GLY A 63 3.40 6.85 0.87
CA GLY A 63 2.25 7.73 1.03
C GLY A 63 1.01 6.99 1.54
N HIS A 64 0.66 5.87 0.88
CA HIS A 64 -0.40 4.97 1.34
C HIS A 64 -0.19 4.48 2.77
N GLY A 65 1.00 3.96 3.06
CA GLY A 65 1.32 3.42 4.37
C GLY A 65 1.23 4.47 5.47
N LEU A 66 1.80 5.66 5.26
CA LEU A 66 1.84 6.72 6.26
C LEU A 66 0.43 7.23 6.58
N VAL A 67 -0.35 7.57 5.55
CA VAL A 67 -1.72 8.07 5.74
C VAL A 67 -2.60 7.01 6.41
N HIS A 68 -2.53 5.75 5.97
CA HIS A 68 -3.24 4.66 6.66
C HIS A 68 -2.88 4.64 8.15
N ALA A 69 -1.59 4.69 8.46
CA ALA A 69 -1.12 4.51 9.82
C ALA A 69 -1.53 5.66 10.74
N LEU A 70 -1.50 6.90 10.25
CA LEU A 70 -1.97 8.06 10.99
C LEU A 70 -3.49 8.03 11.23
N LEU A 71 -4.27 7.58 10.25
CA LEU A 71 -5.74 7.60 10.32
C LEU A 71 -6.32 6.43 11.12
N PHE A 72 -5.81 5.23 10.89
CA PHE A 72 -6.26 4.01 11.57
C PHE A 72 -5.46 3.72 12.85
N GLY A 73 -4.44 4.52 13.15
CA GLY A 73 -3.60 4.41 14.35
C GLY A 73 -2.74 3.15 14.38
N ARG A 74 -2.49 2.50 13.24
CA ARG A 74 -1.78 1.21 13.17
C ARG A 74 -0.96 1.07 11.89
N ALA A 75 0.21 0.46 11.99
CA ALA A 75 1.03 0.15 10.82
C ALA A 75 0.29 -0.80 9.85
N PRO A 76 0.49 -0.66 8.52
CA PRO A 76 0.04 -1.67 7.55
C PRO A 76 0.67 -3.04 7.82
N SER A 77 0.00 -4.11 7.40
CA SER A 77 0.46 -5.49 7.60
C SER A 77 1.69 -5.81 6.74
N GLU A 78 1.77 -5.21 5.55
CA GLU A 78 2.85 -5.40 4.60
C GLU A 78 2.95 -4.16 3.71
N ILE A 79 4.18 -3.70 3.43
CA ILE A 79 4.50 -2.63 2.47
C ILE A 79 5.72 -3.09 1.69
N LYS A 80 5.59 -3.23 0.37
CA LYS A 80 6.66 -3.70 -0.51
C LYS A 80 6.67 -2.98 -1.85
N ILE A 81 7.88 -2.82 -2.40
CA ILE A 81 8.08 -2.41 -3.79
C ILE A 81 8.71 -3.55 -4.60
N HIS A 82 8.00 -3.98 -5.62
CA HIS A 82 8.37 -4.94 -6.66
C HIS A 82 8.71 -4.20 -7.96
N VAL A 83 9.98 -3.81 -8.11
CA VAL A 83 10.50 -3.10 -9.30
C VAL A 83 10.40 -3.92 -10.61
N ALA A 84 10.02 -5.20 -10.54
CA ALA A 84 9.93 -6.12 -11.69
C ALA A 84 8.58 -6.09 -12.43
N SER A 85 7.55 -5.44 -11.89
CA SER A 85 6.23 -5.29 -12.52
C SER A 85 5.76 -3.83 -12.53
N PHE A 86 4.96 -3.45 -13.53
CA PHE A 86 4.39 -2.11 -13.65
C PHE A 86 3.39 -1.82 -12.50
N GLU A 87 2.69 -2.85 -12.00
CA GLU A 87 1.86 -2.83 -10.78
C GLU A 87 2.71 -2.94 -9.49
N GLY A 88 3.95 -2.50 -9.52
CA GLY A 88 5.06 -2.93 -8.65
C GLY A 88 5.02 -2.51 -7.19
N GLY A 89 3.87 -2.21 -6.59
CA GLY A 89 3.74 -1.83 -5.18
C GLY A 89 2.60 -2.60 -4.52
N TYR A 90 2.73 -2.90 -3.22
CA TYR A 90 1.68 -3.60 -2.48
C TYR A 90 1.62 -3.16 -1.02
N ASN A 91 0.41 -2.76 -0.60
CA ASN A 91 0.02 -2.57 0.78
C ASN A 91 -1.09 -3.55 1.18
N ALA A 92 -0.92 -4.23 2.31
CA ALA A 92 -1.98 -5.01 2.94
C ALA A 92 -2.48 -4.32 4.22
N TYR A 93 -3.80 -4.19 4.33
CA TYR A 93 -4.47 -3.62 5.51
C TYR A 93 -5.37 -4.68 6.14
N THR A 94 -5.50 -4.64 7.47
CA THR A 94 -6.40 -5.56 8.18
C THR A 94 -7.86 -5.24 7.85
N SER A 95 -8.64 -6.28 7.52
CA SER A 95 -10.06 -6.16 7.21
C SER A 95 -10.88 -5.69 8.43
N ARG A 96 -12.01 -5.02 8.17
CA ARG A 96 -12.96 -4.58 9.21
C ARG A 96 -14.32 -5.20 8.96
N LYS A 97 -14.98 -5.65 10.03
CA LYS A 97 -16.36 -6.19 9.99
C LYS A 97 -17.41 -5.11 9.75
N VAL A 98 -17.20 -3.92 10.32
CA VAL A 98 -18.12 -2.77 10.18
C VAL A 98 -17.31 -1.53 9.83
N TRP A 99 -17.85 -0.73 8.92
CA TRP A 99 -17.25 0.53 8.47
C TRP A 99 -18.13 1.70 8.91
N SER A 100 -17.61 2.57 9.76
CA SER A 100 -18.28 3.83 10.07
C SER A 100 -18.05 4.86 8.97
N ARG A 101 -18.82 5.95 8.99
CA ARG A 101 -18.59 7.11 8.11
C ARG A 101 -17.14 7.60 8.20
N ARG A 102 -16.57 7.65 9.40
CA ARG A 102 -15.18 8.07 9.61
C ARG A 102 -14.22 7.10 8.91
N ASN A 103 -14.40 5.80 9.08
CA ASN A 103 -13.51 4.82 8.45
C ASN A 103 -13.60 4.86 6.92
N LEU A 104 -14.77 5.14 6.35
CA LEU A 104 -14.93 5.28 4.90
C LEU A 104 -14.18 6.51 4.39
N LEU A 105 -14.28 7.65 5.08
CA LEU A 105 -13.49 8.85 4.77
C LEU A 105 -11.99 8.56 4.87
N ASP A 106 -11.57 7.91 5.96
CA ASP A 106 -10.17 7.56 6.17
C ASP A 106 -9.65 6.57 5.09
N SER A 107 -10.52 5.67 4.62
CA SER A 107 -10.21 4.76 3.50
C SER A 107 -10.06 5.52 2.18
N ILE A 108 -10.95 6.47 1.88
CA ILE A 108 -10.86 7.32 0.69
C ILE A 108 -9.55 8.12 0.72
N CYS A 109 -9.25 8.77 1.86
CA CYS A 109 -8.01 9.52 2.07
C CYS A 109 -6.77 8.63 1.85
N THR A 110 -6.78 7.42 2.41
CA THR A 110 -5.70 6.44 2.21
C THR A 110 -5.55 6.04 0.74
N SER A 111 -6.64 5.78 0.02
CA SER A 111 -6.60 5.46 -1.41
C SER A 111 -6.07 6.62 -2.28
N LEU A 112 -6.28 7.86 -1.87
CA LEU A 112 -5.78 9.02 -2.61
C LEU A 112 -4.33 9.38 -2.24
N ALA A 113 -3.77 8.78 -1.19
CA ALA A 113 -2.47 9.13 -0.63
C ALA A 113 -1.29 8.85 -1.56
N GLY A 114 -1.32 7.77 -2.36
CA GLY A 114 -0.24 7.46 -3.31
C GLY A 114 -0.05 8.58 -4.34
N ARG A 115 -1.14 9.00 -4.98
CA ARG A 115 -1.12 10.14 -5.93
C ARG A 115 -0.79 11.46 -5.24
N ALA A 116 -1.33 11.71 -4.05
CA ALA A 116 -1.00 12.91 -3.28
C ALA A 116 0.51 12.97 -2.94
N ALA A 117 1.13 11.82 -2.63
CA ALA A 117 2.56 11.73 -2.35
C ALA A 117 3.41 12.02 -3.60
N GLU A 118 3.02 11.45 -4.75
CA GLU A 118 3.66 11.75 -6.04
C GLU A 118 3.60 13.25 -6.36
N LEU A 119 2.43 13.87 -6.21
CA LEU A 119 2.25 15.31 -6.47
C LEU A 119 3.08 16.16 -5.51
N LEU A 120 3.15 15.76 -4.23
CA LEU A 120 3.91 16.48 -3.21
C LEU A 120 5.42 16.41 -3.46
N VAL A 121 5.94 15.26 -3.90
CA VAL A 121 7.39 15.03 -4.04
C VAL A 121 7.89 15.37 -5.44
N PHE A 122 7.16 15.01 -6.50
CA PHE A 122 7.59 15.15 -7.89
C PHE A 122 6.89 16.30 -8.63
N GLY A 123 5.82 16.86 -8.07
CA GLY A 123 5.04 17.92 -8.71
C GLY A 123 4.00 17.40 -9.72
N PRO A 124 3.13 18.28 -10.24
CA PRO A 124 1.98 17.91 -11.06
C PRO A 124 2.35 17.32 -12.43
N GLU A 125 3.45 17.78 -13.04
CA GLU A 125 3.87 17.33 -14.37
C GLU A 125 4.44 15.90 -14.39
N LEU A 126 4.83 15.39 -13.22
CA LEU A 126 5.46 14.08 -13.05
C LEU A 126 4.57 13.08 -12.31
N SER A 127 3.28 13.39 -12.13
CA SER A 127 2.32 12.42 -11.59
C SER A 127 2.16 11.24 -12.54
N SER A 128 2.16 10.02 -11.99
CA SER A 128 2.14 8.80 -12.79
C SER A 128 0.72 8.37 -13.16
N SER A 129 0.61 7.52 -14.18
CA SER A 129 -0.63 6.81 -14.50
C SER A 129 -0.92 5.63 -13.56
N GLY A 130 0.00 5.30 -12.64
CA GLY A 130 -0.12 4.14 -11.74
C GLY A 130 -1.24 4.26 -10.71
N ALA A 131 -1.72 5.47 -10.42
CA ALA A 131 -2.76 5.73 -9.44
C ALA A 131 -4.20 5.40 -9.91
N GLU A 132 -4.40 4.91 -11.13
CA GLU A 132 -5.73 4.64 -11.71
C GLU A 132 -6.56 3.71 -10.81
N SER A 133 -5.96 2.62 -10.33
CA SER A 133 -6.65 1.64 -9.49
C SER A 133 -7.12 2.25 -8.17
N ASP A 134 -6.33 3.13 -7.57
CA ASP A 134 -6.65 3.73 -6.28
C ASP A 134 -7.65 4.88 -6.41
N LEU A 135 -7.59 5.63 -7.51
CA LEU A 135 -8.65 6.58 -7.89
C LEU A 135 -10.00 5.87 -8.07
N ARG A 136 -10.02 4.72 -8.75
CA ARG A 136 -11.22 3.90 -8.89
C ARG A 136 -11.76 3.44 -7.53
N LYS A 137 -10.92 2.86 -6.67
CA LYS A 137 -11.32 2.41 -5.32
C LYS A 137 -11.85 3.57 -4.46
N ALA A 138 -11.19 4.73 -4.48
CA ALA A 138 -11.62 5.92 -3.77
C ALA A 138 -13.00 6.39 -4.24
N THR A 139 -13.20 6.43 -5.57
CA THR A 139 -14.46 6.83 -6.20
C THR A 139 -15.60 5.86 -5.87
N GLU A 140 -15.36 4.56 -5.95
CA GLU A 140 -16.33 3.52 -5.58
C GLU A 140 -16.74 3.64 -4.11
N THR A 141 -15.77 3.87 -3.22
CA THR A 141 -16.03 4.03 -1.78
C THR A 141 -16.85 5.29 -1.50
N ALA A 142 -16.51 6.41 -2.15
CA ALA A 142 -17.26 7.66 -2.05
C ALA A 142 -18.70 7.52 -2.59
N ALA A 143 -18.86 6.88 -3.76
CA ALA A 143 -20.16 6.61 -4.34
C ALA A 143 -21.02 5.72 -3.42
N ARG A 144 -20.46 4.62 -2.89
CA ARG A 144 -21.16 3.76 -1.93
C ARG A 144 -21.55 4.52 -0.67
N MET A 145 -20.66 5.37 -0.16
CA MET A 145 -20.91 6.19 1.04
C MET A 145 -22.10 7.13 0.85
N LEU A 146 -22.20 7.81 -0.29
CA LEU A 146 -23.27 8.79 -0.53
C LEU A 146 -24.56 8.16 -1.08
N ARG A 147 -24.46 7.10 -1.88
CA ARG A 147 -25.61 6.47 -2.56
C ARG A 147 -26.24 5.35 -1.76
N HIS A 148 -25.45 4.51 -1.06
CA HIS A 148 -25.97 3.28 -0.44
C HIS A 148 -26.05 3.35 1.09
N LEU A 149 -25.18 4.15 1.72
CA LEU A 149 -25.02 4.15 3.19
C LEU A 149 -25.64 5.36 3.89
N GLY A 150 -26.26 6.28 3.15
CA GLY A 150 -26.93 7.45 3.73
C GLY A 150 -25.99 8.39 4.51
N HIS A 151 -24.70 8.43 4.15
CA HIS A 151 -23.70 9.27 4.84
C HIS A 151 -23.52 10.66 4.21
N GLY A 152 -24.38 11.01 3.25
CA GLY A 152 -24.51 12.33 2.64
C GLY A 152 -25.70 13.11 3.20
N SER A 153 -26.22 14.05 2.41
CA SER A 153 -27.47 14.77 2.71
C SER A 153 -28.72 13.88 2.55
N ARG A 154 -28.61 12.83 1.73
CA ARG A 154 -29.69 11.84 1.53
C ARG A 154 -29.57 10.72 2.55
N VAL A 155 -30.70 10.36 3.14
CA VAL A 155 -30.85 9.19 4.01
C VAL A 155 -31.22 7.94 3.21
N GLY A 156 -31.97 8.11 2.11
CA GLY A 156 -32.40 7.02 1.25
C GLY A 156 -31.28 6.44 0.40
N ARG A 157 -31.44 5.18 0.00
CA ARG A 157 -30.55 4.49 -0.93
C ARG A 157 -30.91 4.86 -2.37
N SER A 158 -29.89 5.18 -3.16
CA SER A 158 -29.96 5.42 -4.60
C SER A 158 -29.21 4.32 -5.32
N ASP A 159 -29.89 3.56 -6.18
CA ASP A 159 -29.28 2.51 -7.00
C ASP A 159 -29.31 2.89 -8.48
N VAL A 160 -28.26 2.48 -9.21
CA VAL A 160 -28.29 2.39 -10.69
C VAL A 160 -28.45 0.92 -11.02
N SER A 161 -29.63 0.35 -10.74
CA SER A 161 -29.90 -1.03 -11.14
C SER A 161 -30.05 -1.11 -12.65
N ARG A 162 -29.66 -2.25 -13.23
CA ARG A 162 -30.00 -2.59 -14.63
C ARG A 162 -31.43 -3.15 -14.74
N ASP A 163 -32.04 -3.52 -13.63
CA ASP A 163 -33.42 -4.00 -13.57
C ASP A 163 -34.36 -2.85 -13.19
N SER A 164 -35.37 -2.61 -14.04
CA SER A 164 -36.30 -1.48 -13.90
C SER A 164 -37.16 -1.53 -12.63
N ASP A 165 -37.36 -2.73 -12.07
CA ASP A 165 -38.16 -2.97 -10.86
C ASP A 165 -37.37 -2.75 -9.56
N ASP A 166 -36.04 -2.55 -9.64
CA ASP A 166 -35.15 -2.34 -8.49
C ASP A 166 -34.65 -0.88 -8.41
N ASN A 167 -35.28 0.01 -9.18
CA ASN A 167 -34.97 1.44 -9.27
C ASN A 167 -35.44 2.21 -8.02
N LEU A 168 -34.72 2.05 -6.91
CA LEU A 168 -34.86 2.91 -5.73
C LEU A 168 -34.06 4.20 -5.93
N CYS A 169 -34.76 5.34 -6.04
CA CYS A 169 -34.19 6.69 -6.15
C CYS A 169 -33.04 6.81 -7.18
N THR A 170 -33.37 6.86 -8.47
CA THR A 170 -32.43 6.80 -9.60
C THR A 170 -31.71 8.11 -9.92
N ASP A 171 -31.93 9.18 -9.15
CA ASP A 171 -31.23 10.45 -9.32
C ASP A 171 -29.79 10.36 -8.78
N VAL A 172 -28.94 9.73 -9.59
CA VAL A 172 -27.51 9.54 -9.31
C VAL A 172 -26.67 10.72 -9.76
N GLU A 173 -27.15 11.52 -10.71
CA GLU A 173 -26.47 12.73 -11.17
C GLU A 173 -26.27 13.72 -10.02
N ALA A 174 -27.27 13.89 -9.16
CA ALA A 174 -27.19 14.75 -7.99
C ALA A 174 -26.06 14.38 -7.00
N THR A 175 -25.51 13.15 -7.09
CA THR A 175 -24.42 12.70 -6.22
C THR A 175 -23.03 12.88 -6.82
N ASN A 176 -22.89 13.13 -8.12
CA ASN A 176 -21.57 13.22 -8.77
C ASN A 176 -20.73 14.40 -8.26
N ALA A 177 -21.30 15.61 -8.21
CA ALA A 177 -20.58 16.77 -7.69
C ALA A 177 -20.19 16.64 -6.21
N PRO A 178 -21.07 16.13 -5.31
CA PRO A 178 -20.69 15.75 -3.95
C PRO A 178 -19.56 14.71 -3.86
N ILE A 179 -19.55 13.69 -4.73
CA ILE A 179 -18.46 12.69 -4.78
C ILE A 179 -17.14 13.39 -5.10
N GLU A 180 -17.11 14.21 -6.15
CA GLU A 180 -15.90 14.93 -6.56
C GLU A 180 -15.39 15.88 -5.47
N ALA A 181 -16.30 16.62 -4.83
CA ALA A 181 -15.95 17.50 -3.70
C ALA A 181 -15.38 16.71 -2.51
N LEU A 182 -15.91 15.52 -2.25
CA LEU A 182 -15.41 14.64 -1.21
C LEU A 182 -14.01 14.11 -1.54
N LEU A 183 -13.80 13.61 -2.76
CA LEU A 183 -12.49 13.13 -3.23
C LEU A 183 -11.43 14.23 -3.12
N ARG A 184 -11.74 15.45 -3.56
CA ARG A 184 -10.84 16.60 -3.41
C ARG A 184 -10.51 16.90 -1.95
N THR A 185 -11.52 16.90 -1.08
CA THR A 185 -11.32 17.16 0.36
C THR A 185 -10.40 16.12 1.01
N GLU A 186 -10.60 14.84 0.70
CA GLU A 186 -9.78 13.77 1.27
C GLU A 186 -8.39 13.69 0.62
N HIS A 187 -8.24 14.09 -0.65
CA HIS A 187 -6.94 14.30 -1.28
C HIS A 187 -6.13 15.41 -0.57
N ASP A 188 -6.73 16.57 -0.35
CA ASP A 188 -6.08 17.70 0.34
C ASP A 188 -5.75 17.35 1.80
N ARG A 189 -6.59 16.52 2.43
CA ARG A 189 -6.31 15.94 3.76
C ARG A 189 -5.10 15.01 3.72
N ALA A 190 -4.99 14.13 2.73
CA ALA A 190 -3.83 13.24 2.58
C ALA A 190 -2.53 14.05 2.41
N THR A 191 -2.55 15.06 1.54
CA THR A 191 -1.40 15.97 1.34
C THR A 191 -0.97 16.64 2.65
N ARG A 192 -1.91 17.24 3.40
CA ARG A 192 -1.60 17.88 4.69
C ARG A 192 -0.99 16.93 5.70
N LEU A 193 -1.54 15.72 5.83
CA LEU A 193 -0.98 14.71 6.74
C LEU A 193 0.46 14.35 6.38
N MET A 194 0.76 14.23 5.08
CA MET A 194 2.13 13.92 4.63
C MET A 194 3.08 15.11 4.80
N GLU A 195 2.60 16.34 4.63
CA GLU A 195 3.38 17.56 4.90
C GLU A 195 3.70 17.70 6.38
N GLU A 196 2.71 17.49 7.26
CA GLU A 196 2.89 17.52 8.73
C GLU A 196 3.85 16.44 9.22
N HIS A 197 3.89 15.29 8.53
CA HIS A 197 4.73 14.13 8.86
C HIS A 197 5.85 13.89 7.82
N ARG A 198 6.40 14.96 7.24
CA ARG A 198 7.39 14.90 6.15
C ARG A 198 8.61 14.03 6.48
N ASP A 199 9.14 14.15 7.69
CA ASP A 199 10.33 13.39 8.10
C ASP A 199 10.05 11.88 8.17
N ALA A 200 8.87 11.50 8.65
CA ALA A 200 8.43 10.11 8.67
C ALA A 200 8.23 9.58 7.25
N LEU A 201 7.63 10.38 6.35
CA LEU A 201 7.48 10.02 4.94
C LEU A 201 8.84 9.72 4.30
N LEU A 202 9.81 10.63 4.43
CA LEU A 202 11.14 10.45 3.85
C LEU A 202 11.88 9.24 4.45
N ALA A 203 11.79 9.02 5.76
CA ALA A 203 12.38 7.84 6.39
C ALA A 203 11.79 6.52 5.86
N LEU A 204 10.48 6.48 5.59
CA LEU A 204 9.82 5.33 4.98
C LEU A 204 10.24 5.12 3.52
N VAL A 205 10.34 6.22 2.75
CA VAL A 205 10.82 6.19 1.36
C VAL A 205 12.25 5.64 1.31
N ASP A 206 13.15 6.13 2.17
CA ASP A 206 14.54 5.64 2.24
C ASP A 206 14.60 4.15 2.58
N GLU A 207 13.77 3.69 3.52
CA GLU A 207 13.68 2.27 3.88
C GLU A 207 13.22 1.41 2.68
N LEU A 208 12.19 1.86 1.95
CA LEU A 208 11.73 1.19 0.72
C LEU A 208 12.79 1.20 -0.39
N ILE A 209 13.48 2.32 -0.60
CA ILE A 209 14.56 2.42 -1.57
C ILE A 209 15.71 1.48 -1.21
N ASN A 210 16.08 1.35 0.07
CA ASN A 210 17.21 0.52 0.46
C ASN A 210 16.87 -0.97 0.53
N HIS A 211 15.69 -1.32 1.06
CA HIS A 211 15.35 -2.70 1.41
C HIS A 211 14.22 -3.30 0.56
N GLY A 212 13.48 -2.47 -0.18
CA GLY A 212 12.34 -2.89 -0.99
C GLY A 212 11.08 -3.23 -0.20
N GLN A 213 11.12 -3.12 1.13
CA GLN A 213 10.02 -3.45 2.03
C GLN A 213 10.20 -2.75 3.39
N VAL A 214 9.10 -2.51 4.11
CA VAL A 214 9.13 -2.03 5.50
C VAL A 214 8.34 -3.00 6.37
N THR A 215 8.94 -3.49 7.46
CA THR A 215 8.22 -4.36 8.40
C THR A 215 7.24 -3.56 9.26
N PRO A 216 6.12 -4.13 9.72
CA PRO A 216 5.15 -3.40 10.55
C PRO A 216 5.77 -2.81 11.82
N ALA A 217 6.71 -3.51 12.45
CA ALA A 217 7.41 -3.02 13.64
C ALA A 217 8.32 -1.82 13.34
N ARG A 218 9.07 -1.89 12.23
CA ARG A 218 9.91 -0.77 11.76
C ARG A 218 9.04 0.44 11.40
N PHE A 219 7.95 0.18 10.68
CA PHE A 219 6.98 1.19 10.29
C PHE A 219 6.40 1.92 11.51
N ALA A 220 5.90 1.17 12.50
CA ALA A 220 5.37 1.74 13.74
C ALA A 220 6.41 2.58 14.49
N THR A 221 7.67 2.15 14.49
CA THR A 221 8.78 2.90 15.09
C THR A 221 9.01 4.24 14.39
N VAL A 222 9.01 4.25 13.05
CA VAL A 222 9.23 5.48 12.25
C VAL A 222 8.10 6.49 12.45
N VAL A 223 6.85 6.01 12.51
CA VAL A 223 5.66 6.88 12.65
C VAL A 223 5.35 7.22 14.12
N GLY A 224 5.95 6.52 15.09
CA GLY A 224 5.68 6.73 16.51
C GLY A 224 4.37 6.10 16.99
N LEU A 225 3.97 4.98 16.39
CA LEU A 225 2.74 4.26 16.73
C LEU A 225 2.99 3.15 17.77
N PRO A 226 2.00 2.83 18.62
CA PRO A 226 2.09 1.71 19.54
C PRO A 226 2.23 0.39 18.78
N LEU A 227 3.14 -0.48 19.23
CA LEU A 227 3.32 -1.82 18.69
C LEU A 227 2.20 -2.75 19.17
N GLY A 228 1.40 -3.26 18.24
CA GLY A 228 0.34 -4.25 18.49
C GLY A 228 -1.02 -3.63 18.77
N ILE A 229 -1.95 -3.79 17.82
CA ILE A 229 -3.37 -3.45 17.97
C ILE A 229 -4.17 -4.67 17.48
N PRO A 230 -5.29 -5.04 18.12
CA PRO A 230 -6.05 -6.23 17.75
C PRO A 230 -6.50 -6.19 16.29
N GLU A 231 -6.48 -7.35 15.62
CA GLU A 231 -6.88 -7.52 14.21
C GLU A 231 -8.29 -6.97 13.93
N ASP A 232 -9.18 -6.99 14.92
CA ASP A 232 -10.60 -6.65 14.81
C ASP A 232 -10.98 -5.33 15.52
N ALA A 233 -10.17 -4.28 15.42
CA ALA A 233 -10.49 -2.98 16.02
C ALA A 233 -11.73 -2.32 15.37
N LEU A 234 -12.91 -2.57 15.93
CA LEU A 234 -14.12 -1.79 15.70
C LEU A 234 -13.98 -0.40 16.32
N ASP A 235 -14.75 0.56 15.81
CA ASP A 235 -14.90 1.84 16.48
C ASP A 235 -15.49 1.64 17.90
N PRO A 236 -15.21 2.55 18.87
CA PRO A 236 -15.54 2.36 20.29
C PRO A 236 -17.04 2.57 20.58
N TYR A 237 -17.91 1.78 19.94
CA TYR A 237 -19.37 1.87 20.06
C TYR A 237 -19.84 1.63 21.50
N ALA A 238 -19.21 0.70 22.23
CA ALA A 238 -19.55 0.40 23.62
C ALA A 238 -19.28 1.60 24.55
N ASP A 239 -18.12 2.24 24.42
CA ASP A 239 -17.75 3.42 25.23
C ASP A 239 -18.67 4.61 24.94
N ARG A 240 -19.03 4.80 23.66
CA ARG A 240 -19.99 5.82 23.24
C ARG A 240 -21.38 5.58 23.83
N LEU A 241 -21.83 4.32 23.88
CA LEU A 241 -23.10 3.95 24.51
C LEU A 241 -23.06 4.19 26.03
N ALA A 242 -21.95 3.87 26.70
CA ALA A 242 -21.77 4.15 28.12
C ALA A 242 -21.86 5.67 28.41
N SER A 243 -21.13 6.47 27.64
CA SER A 243 -21.14 7.94 27.75
C SER A 243 -22.56 8.51 27.56
N PHE A 244 -23.31 8.00 26.58
CA PHE A 244 -24.70 8.42 26.33
C PHE A 244 -25.62 8.12 27.52
N ARG A 245 -25.45 6.95 28.17
CA ARG A 245 -26.23 6.57 29.35
C ARG A 245 -25.95 7.49 30.53
N GLU A 246 -24.69 7.84 30.77
CA GLU A 246 -24.27 8.72 31.87
C GLU A 246 -24.84 10.13 31.72
N ALA A 247 -24.79 10.71 30.52
CA ALA A 247 -25.37 12.03 30.24
C ALA A 247 -26.88 12.09 30.54
N GLY A 248 -27.61 11.00 30.25
CA GLY A 248 -29.03 10.89 30.56
C GLY A 248 -29.33 10.75 32.07
N VAL A 249 -28.39 10.22 32.86
CA VAL A 249 -28.51 10.19 34.33
C VAL A 249 -28.24 11.57 34.91
N GLU A 250 -27.22 12.27 34.43
CA GLU A 250 -26.88 13.62 34.91
C GLU A 250 -27.98 14.64 34.58
N THR A 251 -28.54 14.57 33.37
CA THR A 251 -29.68 15.42 32.97
C THR A 251 -30.90 15.20 33.88
N ARG A 252 -31.22 13.94 34.21
CA ARG A 252 -32.32 13.60 35.13
C ARG A 252 -32.05 14.01 36.58
N ARG A 253 -30.79 14.02 37.03
CA ARG A 253 -30.41 14.53 38.35
C ARG A 253 -30.57 16.05 38.43
N ARG A 254 -30.16 16.79 37.40
CA ARG A 254 -30.30 18.26 37.33
C ARG A 254 -31.76 18.71 37.26
N MET A 255 -32.65 17.95 36.64
CA MET A 255 -34.09 18.26 36.61
C MET A 255 -34.84 17.98 37.92
N ARG A 256 -34.22 17.27 38.88
CA ARG A 256 -34.81 16.91 40.18
C ARG A 256 -34.25 17.72 41.35
N ALA A 257 -33.26 18.58 41.11
CA ALA A 257 -32.68 19.52 42.05
C ALA A 257 -33.29 20.91 41.83
#